data_AF-A0A1V5BRZ1-F1
#
_entry.id   AF-A0A1V5BRZ1-F1
#
_cell.length_a   1.000
_cell.length_b   1.000
_cell.length_c   1.000
_cell.angle_alpha   90.00
_cell.angle_beta   90.00
_cell.angle_gamma   90.00
#
_symmetry.space_group_name_H-M   'P 1'
#
loop_
_entity.id
_entity.type
_entity.pdbx_description
1 polymer ?
#
loop_
_entity_poly.entity_id
_entity_poly.type
_entity_poly.pdbx_seq_one_letter_code
_entity_poly.pdbx_strand_id
1 'polypeptide(L)'
;MAEKILPNLYGIEIPLPNNPLQATNSYVIKDSSRSLIIDTAMNREECKRAMLSGLDEIGVDLDKTDFFITHMHADHCGLVASLTPKKPTLYCSRLASIDIDGLSKPEYWEKLKFLGRICGFPEEELRLAVNKHPGYRFRPRGQMNFKIIKDKDMISAGG
;
A
#
# COMPACT_ATOMS: atom_id res chain seq x y z
N MET A 1 -7.09 8.59 -13.88
CA MET A 1 -7.91 9.81 -13.81
C MET A 1 -8.49 9.85 -12.41
N ALA A 2 -8.44 10.99 -11.75
CA ALA A 2 -9.01 11.16 -10.43
C ALA A 2 -10.50 11.49 -10.51
N GLU A 3 -11.33 10.69 -9.86
CA GLU A 3 -12.77 10.93 -9.76
C GLU A 3 -13.07 11.72 -8.48
N LYS A 4 -13.84 12.81 -8.61
CA LYS A 4 -14.34 13.55 -7.43
C LYS A 4 -15.58 12.87 -6.89
N ILE A 5 -15.50 12.35 -5.66
CA ILE A 5 -16.59 11.62 -5.00
C ILE A 5 -17.43 12.60 -4.15
N LEU A 6 -16.75 13.40 -3.31
CA LEU A 6 -17.36 14.43 -2.46
C LEU A 6 -16.45 15.69 -2.44
N PRO A 7 -16.88 16.82 -1.84
CA PRO A 7 -15.95 17.90 -1.54
C PRO A 7 -14.71 17.35 -0.82
N ASN A 8 -13.54 17.65 -1.38
CA ASN A 8 -12.23 17.23 -0.87
C ASN A 8 -11.94 15.71 -0.87
N LEU A 9 -12.86 14.85 -1.33
CA LEU A 9 -12.64 13.40 -1.43
C LEU A 9 -12.59 12.96 -2.89
N TYR A 10 -11.49 12.29 -3.25
CA TYR A 10 -11.24 11.79 -4.59
C TYR A 10 -10.91 10.30 -4.57
N GLY A 11 -11.33 9.59 -5.60
CA GLY A 11 -10.88 8.24 -5.91
C GLY A 11 -9.89 8.26 -7.08
N ILE A 12 -8.81 7.50 -6.97
CA ILE A 12 -7.86 7.26 -8.06
C ILE A 12 -7.86 5.76 -8.32
N GLU A 13 -8.48 5.36 -9.42
CA GLU A 13 -8.39 3.99 -9.90
C GLU A 13 -7.00 3.76 -10.51
N ILE A 14 -6.28 2.77 -9.95
CA ILE A 14 -4.91 2.43 -10.32
C ILE A 14 -4.93 1.05 -10.99
N PRO A 15 -4.52 0.94 -12.26
CA PRO A 15 -4.52 -0.33 -12.97
C PRO A 15 -3.50 -1.30 -12.35
N LEU A 16 -3.86 -2.58 -12.37
CA LEU A 16 -3.04 -3.72 -11.98
C LEU A 16 -2.84 -4.63 -13.20
N PRO A 17 -1.92 -4.32 -14.14
CA PRO A 17 -1.80 -5.05 -15.39
C PRO A 17 -1.46 -6.53 -15.17
N ASN A 18 -2.11 -7.44 -15.91
CA ASN A 18 -1.95 -8.89 -15.76
C ASN A 18 -2.27 -9.41 -14.34
N ASN A 19 -3.19 -8.74 -13.63
CA ASN A 19 -3.72 -9.16 -12.35
C ASN A 19 -5.23 -9.42 -12.49
N PRO A 20 -5.79 -10.49 -11.89
CA PRO A 20 -7.23 -10.78 -11.95
C PRO A 20 -8.12 -9.66 -11.39
N LEU A 21 -7.62 -8.84 -10.47
CA LEU A 21 -8.36 -7.69 -9.92
C LEU A 21 -8.53 -6.55 -10.92
N GLN A 22 -7.69 -6.49 -11.98
CA GLN A 22 -7.63 -5.46 -13.02
C GLN A 22 -7.23 -4.06 -12.53
N ALA A 23 -7.77 -3.59 -11.41
CA ALA A 23 -7.47 -2.30 -10.79
C ALA A 23 -7.66 -2.34 -9.27
N THR A 24 -7.16 -1.32 -8.58
CA THR A 24 -7.45 -1.03 -7.17
C THR A 24 -7.69 0.46 -7.01
N ASN A 25 -8.41 0.86 -5.97
CA ASN A 25 -8.74 2.26 -5.70
C ASN A 25 -7.89 2.79 -4.55
N SER A 26 -7.18 3.89 -4.81
CA SER A 26 -6.63 4.74 -3.77
C SER A 26 -7.56 5.92 -3.54
N TYR A 27 -7.81 6.27 -2.28
CA TYR A 27 -8.64 7.43 -1.95
C TYR A 27 -7.77 8.57 -1.44
N VAL A 28 -8.17 9.80 -1.75
CA VAL A 28 -7.43 11.00 -1.35
C VAL A 28 -8.39 11.98 -0.70
N ILE A 29 -8.11 12.33 0.55
CA ILE A 29 -8.75 13.42 1.27
C ILE A 29 -7.84 14.64 1.15
N LYS A 30 -8.20 15.58 0.29
CA LYS A 30 -7.42 16.78 0.01
C LYS A 30 -7.62 17.83 1.09
N ASP A 31 -6.52 18.36 1.60
CA ASP A 31 -6.53 19.43 2.59
C ASP A 31 -5.56 20.54 2.19
N SER A 32 -5.80 21.76 2.65
CA SER A 32 -4.90 22.90 2.45
C SER A 32 -3.59 22.79 3.24
N SER A 33 -3.64 22.09 4.39
CA SER A 33 -2.52 21.88 5.29
C SER A 33 -1.77 20.59 4.97
N ARG A 34 -2.44 19.44 5.13
CA ARG A 34 -1.91 18.10 4.82
C ARG A 34 -2.99 17.17 4.29
N SER A 35 -2.81 16.72 3.05
CA SER A 35 -3.72 15.73 2.46
C SER A 35 -3.48 14.34 3.07
N LEU A 36 -4.48 13.46 2.98
CA LEU A 36 -4.38 12.06 3.41
C LEU A 36 -4.63 11.15 2.20
N ILE A 37 -3.65 10.29 1.88
CA ILE A 37 -3.83 9.22 0.91
C ILE A 37 -4.15 7.92 1.65
N ILE A 38 -5.22 7.25 1.24
CA ILE A 38 -5.62 5.93 1.73
C ILE A 38 -5.23 4.90 0.67
N ASP A 39 -4.31 4.01 1.06
CA ASP A 39 -3.73 2.94 0.24
C ASP A 39 -2.99 3.43 -1.02
N THR A 40 -2.08 2.60 -1.54
CA THR A 40 -1.03 3.02 -2.47
C THR A 40 -0.77 2.08 -3.63
N ALA A 41 -1.63 1.09 -3.91
CA ALA A 41 -1.42 0.12 -4.99
C ALA A 41 -0.11 -0.69 -4.90
N MET A 42 0.11 -1.55 -5.89
CA MET A 42 1.27 -2.43 -6.00
C MET A 42 2.55 -1.67 -6.34
N ASN A 43 3.70 -2.12 -5.80
CA ASN A 43 5.01 -1.58 -6.13
C ASN A 43 5.43 -1.91 -7.57
N ARG A 44 4.89 -1.16 -8.51
CA ARG A 44 5.06 -1.30 -9.96
C ARG A 44 5.08 0.06 -10.62
N GLU A 45 5.81 0.16 -11.72
CA GLU A 45 5.94 1.41 -12.45
C GLU A 45 4.62 1.88 -13.07
N GLU A 46 3.78 0.96 -13.55
CA GLU A 46 2.46 1.28 -14.09
C GLU A 46 1.55 1.87 -13.00
N CYS A 47 1.54 1.24 -11.82
CA CYS A 47 0.77 1.72 -10.67
C CYS A 47 1.30 3.08 -10.20
N LYS A 48 2.62 3.25 -10.14
CA LYS A 48 3.27 4.51 -9.72
C LYS A 48 2.93 5.66 -10.65
N ARG A 49 3.00 5.44 -11.96
CA ARG A 49 2.63 6.46 -12.96
C ARG A 49 1.17 6.86 -12.84
N ALA A 50 0.26 5.89 -12.71
CA ALA A 50 -1.16 6.16 -12.55
C ALA A 50 -1.48 6.92 -11.25
N MET A 51 -0.86 6.52 -10.14
CA MET A 51 -0.96 7.22 -8.86
C MET A 51 -0.49 8.67 -8.98
N LEU A 52 0.75 8.89 -9.44
CA LEU A 52 1.31 10.24 -9.56
C LEU A 52 0.51 11.12 -10.51
N SER A 53 0.03 10.58 -11.63
CA SER A 53 -0.82 11.30 -12.57
C SER A 53 -2.16 11.70 -11.94
N GLY A 54 -2.78 10.81 -11.16
CA GLY A 54 -4.04 11.11 -10.47
C GLY A 54 -3.87 12.16 -9.38
N LEU A 55 -2.75 12.11 -8.64
CA LEU A 55 -2.42 13.09 -7.60
C LEU A 55 -2.14 14.48 -8.20
N ASP A 56 -1.43 14.53 -9.33
CA ASP A 56 -1.13 15.77 -10.07
C ASP A 56 -2.41 16.43 -10.60
N GLU A 57 -3.33 15.63 -11.16
CA GLU A 57 -4.63 16.09 -11.67
C GLU A 57 -5.47 16.82 -10.61
N ILE A 58 -5.40 16.37 -9.35
CA ILE A 58 -6.10 17.01 -8.22
C ILE A 58 -5.21 17.98 -7.43
N GLY A 59 -3.98 18.24 -7.89
CA GLY A 59 -3.04 19.19 -7.28
C GLY A 59 -2.68 18.84 -5.84
N VAL A 60 -2.34 17.57 -5.57
CA VAL A 60 -1.84 17.10 -4.27
C VAL A 60 -0.33 17.20 -4.21
N ASP A 61 0.16 17.90 -3.19
CA ASP A 61 1.57 18.01 -2.86
C ASP A 61 2.00 16.86 -1.94
N LEU A 62 2.81 15.93 -2.46
CA LEU A 62 3.29 14.78 -1.70
C LEU A 62 4.13 15.18 -0.47
N ASP A 63 4.83 16.32 -0.48
CA ASP A 63 5.59 16.79 0.69
C ASP A 63 4.66 17.21 1.86
N LYS A 64 3.40 17.49 1.54
CA LYS A 64 2.32 17.81 2.49
C LYS A 64 1.26 16.73 2.50
N THR A 65 1.68 15.48 2.46
CA THR A 65 0.76 14.34 2.46
C THR A 65 1.13 13.32 3.53
N ASP A 66 0.10 12.85 4.23
CA ASP A 66 0.12 11.72 5.14
C ASP A 66 -0.54 10.52 4.48
N PHE A 67 -0.30 9.32 5.02
CA PHE A 67 -0.81 8.08 4.44
C PHE A 67 -1.53 7.24 5.49
N PHE A 68 -2.64 6.64 5.11
CA PHE A 68 -3.30 5.60 5.88
C PHE A 68 -3.30 4.31 5.07
N ILE A 69 -2.72 3.25 5.63
CA ILE A 69 -2.69 1.93 5.01
C ILE A 69 -3.69 1.02 5.71
N THR A 70 -4.68 0.55 4.96
CA THR A 70 -5.78 -0.26 5.49
C THR A 70 -5.26 -1.61 6.01
N HIS A 71 -4.43 -2.30 5.21
CA HIS A 71 -3.85 -3.59 5.55
C HIS A 71 -2.63 -3.92 4.67
N MET A 72 -2.05 -5.11 4.88
CA MET A 72 -0.74 -5.49 4.37
C MET A 72 -0.67 -5.86 2.88
N HIS A 73 -1.77 -6.22 2.22
CA HIS A 73 -1.67 -6.71 0.85
C HIS A 73 -0.96 -5.71 -0.08
N ALA A 74 -0.24 -6.24 -1.07
CA ALA A 74 0.67 -5.43 -1.88
C ALA A 74 -0.04 -4.34 -2.69
N ASP A 75 -1.30 -4.55 -3.07
CA ASP A 75 -2.18 -3.57 -3.71
C ASP A 75 -2.67 -2.46 -2.77
N HIS A 76 -2.30 -2.48 -1.49
CA HIS A 76 -2.62 -1.43 -0.53
C HIS A 76 -1.36 -0.72 -0.03
N CYS A 77 -0.30 -1.48 0.26
CA CYS A 77 0.93 -0.93 0.85
C CYS A 77 2.11 -0.82 -0.12
N GLY A 78 1.99 -1.29 -1.37
CA GLY A 78 3.12 -1.50 -2.26
C GLY A 78 3.95 -0.24 -2.55
N LEU A 79 3.31 0.88 -2.90
CA LEU A 79 4.05 2.11 -3.25
C LEU A 79 4.36 3.01 -2.06
N VAL A 80 3.83 2.76 -0.86
CA VAL A 80 3.92 3.69 0.28
C VAL A 80 5.36 4.16 0.55
N ALA A 81 6.34 3.24 0.53
CA ALA A 81 7.74 3.57 0.76
C ALA A 81 8.36 4.46 -0.35
N SER A 82 7.84 4.35 -1.57
CA SER A 82 8.35 5.11 -2.74
C SER A 82 7.65 6.46 -2.96
N LEU A 83 6.45 6.64 -2.41
CA LEU A 83 5.66 7.88 -2.49
C LEU A 83 5.89 8.79 -1.28
N THR A 84 6.34 8.21 -0.17
CA THR A 84 6.57 8.90 1.08
C THR A 84 7.66 9.98 0.94
N PRO A 85 7.37 11.26 1.27
CA PRO A 85 8.37 12.33 1.32
C PRO A 85 9.29 12.16 2.55
N LYS A 86 10.13 13.16 2.85
CA LYS A 86 11.08 13.08 3.98
C LYS A 86 10.43 12.96 5.37
N LYS A 87 9.19 13.44 5.56
CA LYS A 87 8.52 13.52 6.88
C LYS A 87 6.99 13.31 6.79
N PRO A 88 6.48 12.16 6.35
CA PRO A 88 5.05 11.87 6.44
C PRO A 88 4.67 11.50 7.89
N THR A 89 3.37 11.44 8.14
CA THR A 89 2.79 10.51 9.11
C THR A 89 2.22 9.32 8.35
N LEU A 90 2.68 8.11 8.68
CA LEU A 90 2.15 6.86 8.13
C LEU A 90 1.27 6.20 9.19
N TYR A 91 -0.02 6.08 8.94
CA TYR A 91 -0.99 5.48 9.87
C TYR A 91 -1.32 4.05 9.42
N CYS A 92 -1.41 3.12 10.37
CA CYS A 92 -2.06 1.83 10.17
C CYS A 92 -2.39 1.18 11.53
N SER A 93 -3.10 0.05 11.51
CA SER A 93 -3.30 -0.74 12.72
C SER A 93 -2.01 -1.46 13.15
N ARG A 94 -1.94 -1.86 14.43
CA ARG A 94 -0.78 -2.63 14.95
C ARG A 94 -0.53 -3.90 14.15
N LEU A 95 -1.58 -4.64 13.80
CA LEU A 95 -1.46 -5.89 13.05
C LEU A 95 -0.96 -5.64 11.63
N ALA A 96 -1.53 -4.66 10.93
CA ALA A 96 -1.07 -4.26 9.61
C ALA A 96 0.42 -3.86 9.63
N SER A 97 0.86 -3.08 10.63
CA SER A 97 2.28 -2.71 10.76
C SER A 97 3.20 -3.92 10.90
N ILE A 98 2.82 -4.93 11.69
CA ILE A 98 3.62 -6.14 11.89
C ILE A 98 3.70 -6.95 10.60
N ASP A 99 2.56 -7.13 9.92
CA ASP A 99 2.49 -7.91 8.69
C ASP A 99 3.25 -7.23 7.55
N ILE A 100 3.12 -5.91 7.41
CA ILE A 100 3.84 -5.11 6.40
C ILE A 100 5.35 -5.19 6.62
N ASP A 101 5.81 -5.08 7.86
CA ASP A 101 7.22 -5.26 8.21
C ASP A 101 7.70 -6.70 7.88
N GLY A 102 6.85 -7.69 8.17
CA GLY A 102 7.07 -9.09 7.85
C GLY A 102 7.32 -9.35 6.36
N LEU A 103 6.61 -8.67 5.45
CA LEU A 103 6.79 -8.85 4.00
C LEU A 103 8.23 -8.63 3.53
N SER A 104 8.98 -7.76 4.19
CA SER A 104 10.37 -7.44 3.85
C SER A 104 11.37 -8.45 4.40
N LYS A 105 10.95 -9.34 5.31
CA LYS A 105 11.80 -10.29 6.03
C LYS A 105 11.86 -11.64 5.31
N PRO A 106 13.04 -12.15 4.93
CA PRO A 106 13.16 -13.49 4.36
C PRO A 106 12.50 -14.57 5.23
N GLU A 107 12.60 -14.43 6.56
CA GLU A 107 12.07 -15.37 7.54
C GLU A 107 10.55 -15.57 7.42
N TYR A 108 9.81 -14.52 7.04
CA TYR A 108 8.37 -14.61 6.80
C TYR A 108 8.07 -15.59 5.66
N TRP A 109 8.81 -15.48 4.55
CA TRP A 109 8.63 -16.31 3.37
C TRP A 109 9.17 -17.73 3.55
N GLU A 110 10.27 -17.88 4.29
CA GLU A 110 10.78 -19.20 4.69
C GLU A 110 9.78 -19.94 5.58
N LYS A 111 9.15 -19.24 6.53
CA LYS A 111 8.09 -19.82 7.37
C LYS A 111 6.90 -20.28 6.54
N LEU A 112 6.46 -19.49 5.56
CA LEU A 112 5.37 -19.89 4.65
C LEU A 112 5.73 -21.14 3.84
N LYS A 113 6.95 -21.22 3.29
CA LYS A 113 7.42 -22.44 2.59
C LYS A 113 7.48 -23.64 3.53
N PHE A 114 8.00 -23.45 4.74
CA PHE A 114 8.06 -24.52 5.74
C PHE A 114 6.65 -25.05 6.07
N LEU A 115 5.69 -24.16 6.32
CA LEU A 115 4.30 -24.53 6.58
C LEU A 115 3.66 -25.26 5.38
N GLY A 116 3.90 -24.78 4.17
CA GLY A 116 3.45 -25.49 2.96
C GLY A 116 4.03 -26.89 2.86
N ARG A 117 5.32 -27.05 3.15
CA ARG A 117 5.99 -28.35 3.10
C ARG A 117 5.40 -29.36 4.09
N ILE A 118 5.14 -28.96 5.34
CA ILE A 118 4.53 -29.85 6.34
C ILE A 118 3.06 -30.18 6.01
N CYS A 119 2.39 -29.33 5.23
CA CYS A 119 1.05 -29.60 4.67
C CYS A 119 1.09 -30.48 3.41
N GLY A 120 2.26 -30.95 2.98
CA GLY A 120 2.43 -31.90 1.88
C GLY A 120 2.68 -31.26 0.50
N PHE A 121 2.88 -29.95 0.41
CA PHE A 121 3.21 -29.30 -0.87
C PHE A 121 4.67 -29.58 -1.28
N PRO A 122 4.94 -29.86 -2.58
CA PRO A 122 6.30 -30.04 -3.08
C PRO A 122 7.15 -28.78 -2.91
N GLU A 123 8.42 -28.95 -2.55
CA GLU A 123 9.35 -27.83 -2.28
C GLU A 123 9.56 -26.92 -3.49
N GLU A 124 9.71 -27.50 -4.68
CA GLU A 124 9.85 -26.72 -5.92
C GLU A 124 8.61 -25.89 -6.24
N GLU A 125 7.41 -26.42 -6.00
CA GLU A 125 6.17 -25.68 -6.20
C GLU A 125 6.05 -24.50 -5.23
N LEU A 126 6.42 -24.71 -3.95
CA LEU A 126 6.43 -23.65 -2.94
C LEU A 126 7.42 -22.53 -3.28
N ARG A 127 8.62 -22.88 -3.76
CA ARG A 127 9.61 -21.91 -4.23
C ARG A 127 9.06 -21.07 -5.39
N LEU A 128 8.44 -21.72 -6.36
CA LEU A 128 7.80 -21.03 -7.49
C LEU A 128 6.61 -20.17 -7.05
N ALA A 129 5.81 -20.65 -6.10
CA ALA A 129 4.66 -19.94 -5.57
C ALA A 129 5.07 -18.63 -4.89
N VAL A 130 6.07 -18.66 -4.00
CA VAL A 130 6.60 -17.46 -3.34
C VAL A 130 7.15 -16.47 -4.36
N ASN A 131 7.95 -16.93 -5.32
CA ASN A 131 8.54 -16.06 -6.34
C ASN A 131 7.48 -15.39 -7.24
N LYS A 132 6.33 -16.03 -7.44
CA LYS A 132 5.20 -15.49 -8.20
C LYS A 132 4.22 -14.70 -7.33
N HIS A 133 4.27 -14.83 -6.00
CA HIS A 133 3.31 -14.24 -5.08
C HIS A 133 3.31 -12.70 -5.18
N PRO A 134 2.16 -12.04 -5.42
CA PRO A 134 2.08 -10.58 -5.54
C PRO A 134 2.62 -9.87 -4.29
N GLY A 135 2.27 -10.39 -3.10
CA GLY A 135 2.80 -9.93 -1.82
C GLY A 135 4.32 -10.02 -1.69
N TYR A 136 4.99 -10.92 -2.43
CA TYR A 136 6.44 -10.95 -2.50
C TYR A 136 6.92 -9.94 -3.55
N ARG A 137 6.45 -10.07 -4.80
CA ARG A 137 6.98 -9.31 -5.94
C ARG A 137 6.81 -7.79 -5.82
N PHE A 138 5.66 -7.36 -5.29
CA PHE A 138 5.21 -5.97 -5.32
C PHE A 138 5.07 -5.35 -3.94
N ARG A 139 5.73 -5.94 -2.93
CA ARG A 139 5.83 -5.38 -1.58
C ARG A 139 6.47 -3.98 -1.56
N PRO A 140 6.20 -3.18 -0.52
CA PRO A 140 6.98 -1.98 -0.24
C PRO A 140 8.46 -2.30 -0.10
N ARG A 141 9.30 -1.37 -0.58
CA ARG A 141 10.76 -1.45 -0.47
C ARG A 141 11.26 -0.24 0.32
N GLY A 142 11.60 -0.46 1.58
CA GLY A 142 12.05 0.58 2.49
C GLY A 142 11.48 0.39 3.88
N GLN A 143 12.07 1.07 4.87
CA GLN A 143 11.57 1.05 6.23
C GLN A 143 10.36 1.98 6.36
N MET A 144 9.28 1.50 6.95
CA MET A 144 8.08 2.27 7.22
C MET A 144 7.90 2.38 8.73
N ASN A 145 7.90 3.61 9.24
CA ASN A 145 7.66 3.89 10.65
C ASN A 145 6.21 4.32 10.83
N PHE A 146 5.34 3.35 11.13
CA PHE A 146 3.92 3.60 11.29
C PHE A 146 3.59 4.19 12.68
N LYS A 147 2.80 5.25 12.68
CA LYS A 147 1.99 5.68 13.81
C LYS A 147 0.79 4.74 13.94
N ILE A 148 0.83 3.89 14.95
CA ILE A 148 -0.22 2.91 15.20
C ILE A 148 -1.50 3.62 15.64
N ILE A 149 -2.60 3.29 14.97
CA ILE A 149 -3.95 3.68 15.39
C ILE A 149 -4.75 2.48 15.89
N LYS A 150 -5.74 2.76 16.72
CA LYS A 150 -6.66 1.81 17.35
C LYS A 150 -8.10 2.16 17.01
N ASP A 151 -9.00 1.25 17.37
CA ASP A 151 -10.43 1.53 17.33
C ASP A 151 -10.75 2.84 18.07
N LYS A 152 -11.62 3.65 17.48
CA LYS A 152 -12.04 5.00 17.94
C LYS A 152 -10.98 6.10 17.89
N ASP A 153 -9.75 5.84 17.44
CA ASP A 153 -8.82 6.92 17.13
C ASP A 153 -9.34 7.72 15.92
N MET A 154 -9.17 9.05 15.97
CA MET A 154 -9.59 9.95 14.89
C MET A 154 -8.38 10.49 14.12
N ILE A 155 -8.48 10.49 12.80
CA ILE A 155 -7.58 11.19 11.89
C ILE A 155 -8.39 12.31 11.24
N SER A 156 -7.96 13.55 11.46
CA SER A 156 -8.58 14.73 10.84
C SER A 156 -7.87 15.07 9.53
N ALA A 157 -8.63 15.17 8.43
CA ALA A 157 -8.18 15.64 7.13
C ALA A 157 -9.38 16.17 6.35
N GLY A 158 -9.16 17.14 5.45
CA GLY A 158 -10.17 17.60 4.50
C GLY A 158 -10.81 18.96 4.80
N GLY A 159 -10.30 19.71 5.78
CA GLY A 159 -10.81 21.03 6.21
C GLY A 159 -12.04 20.95 7.08
#